data_AF-Q2UF87-F1
#
_entry.id   AF-Q2UF87-F1
#
_cell.length_a   1.000
_cell.length_b   1.000
_cell.length_c   1.000
_cell.angle_alpha   90.00
_cell.angle_beta   90.00
_cell.angle_gamma   90.00
#
_symmetry.space_group_name_H-M   'P 1'
#
loop_
_entity.id
_entity.type
_entity.pdbx_description
1 polymer ?
#
loop_
_entity_poly.entity_id
_entity_poly.type
_entity_poly.pdbx_seq_one_letter_code
_entity_poly.pdbx_strand_id
1 'polypeptide(L)'
;MHRSNELEMSLSERRLWRRIWWTLYTRDRAMAAAYGRPISIDADLTNVDTITQDDFIESEGHQPDSVQVQFFIQYVKLCELMDLVVGRRRRAGSLTESEFAQWEIRLSRWMMQCPEQMHWAQARHSFWPAILHSIYL
;
A
#
# COMPACT_ATOMS: atom_id res chain seq x y z
N MET A 1 -6.12 -16.74 2.01
CA MET A 1 -6.84 -16.67 0.71
C MET A 1 -5.91 -17.27 -0.35
N HIS A 2 -6.34 -18.30 -1.08
CA HIS A 2 -5.47 -19.06 -1.99
C HIS A 2 -5.73 -18.70 -3.47
N ARG A 3 -4.64 -18.66 -4.25
CA ARG A 3 -4.57 -18.36 -5.71
C ARG A 3 -5.59 -19.13 -6.57
N SER A 4 -6.04 -20.29 -6.11
CA SER A 4 -6.95 -21.18 -6.83
C SER A 4 -8.27 -20.51 -7.23
N ASN A 5 -8.78 -19.56 -6.44
CA ASN A 5 -10.02 -18.87 -6.78
C ASN A 5 -9.85 -17.81 -7.86
N GLU A 6 -8.64 -17.26 -8.04
CA GLU A 6 -8.41 -16.13 -8.97
C GLU A 6 -8.47 -16.55 -10.44
N LEU A 7 -8.12 -17.81 -10.73
CA LEU A 7 -8.12 -18.37 -12.08
C LEU A 7 -9.55 -18.60 -12.63
N GLU A 8 -10.54 -18.78 -11.75
CA GLU A 8 -11.94 -18.98 -12.12
C GLU A 8 -12.71 -17.66 -12.27
N MET A 9 -12.12 -16.55 -11.82
CA MET A 9 -12.74 -15.23 -11.86
C MET A 9 -12.59 -14.58 -13.24
N SER A 10 -13.65 -13.90 -13.67
CA SER A 10 -13.57 -12.95 -14.78
C SER A 10 -12.60 -11.81 -14.47
N LEU A 11 -12.19 -11.07 -15.50
CA LEU A 11 -11.25 -9.96 -15.34
C LEU A 11 -11.77 -8.88 -14.38
N SER A 12 -13.05 -8.50 -14.49
CA SER A 12 -13.66 -7.48 -13.63
C SER A 12 -13.73 -7.93 -12.17
N GLU A 13 -14.12 -9.18 -11.93
CA GLU A 13 -14.15 -9.77 -10.59
C GLU A 13 -12.74 -9.80 -9.99
N ARG A 14 -11.74 -10.20 -10.78
CA ARG A 14 -10.34 -10.25 -10.35
C ARG A 14 -9.81 -8.89 -9.93
N ARG A 15 -10.07 -7.85 -10.75
CA ARG A 15 -9.70 -6.46 -10.45
C ARG A 15 -10.36 -5.98 -9.15
N LEU A 16 -11.67 -6.17 -9.01
CA LEU A 16 -12.42 -5.81 -7.81
C LEU A 16 -11.87 -6.53 -6.57
N TRP A 17 -11.61 -7.83 -6.69
CA TRP A 17 -11.05 -8.62 -5.60
C TRP A 17 -9.68 -8.13 -5.15
N ARG A 18 -8.78 -7.79 -6.09
CA ARG A 18 -7.49 -7.19 -5.75
C ARG A 18 -7.65 -5.86 -5.02
N ARG A 19 -8.56 -4.99 -5.47
CA ARG A 19 -8.86 -3.72 -4.76
C ARG A 19 -9.35 -3.97 -3.33
N ILE A 20 -10.26 -4.93 -3.14
CA ILE A 20 -10.76 -5.31 -1.81
C ILE A 20 -9.61 -5.82 -0.94
N TRP A 21 -8.81 -6.74 -1.45
CA TRP A 21 -7.70 -7.34 -0.71
C TRP A 21 -6.69 -6.28 -0.25
N TRP A 22 -6.24 -5.41 -1.15
CA TRP A 22 -5.29 -4.34 -0.83
C TRP A 22 -5.88 -3.26 0.10
N THR A 23 -7.21 -3.05 0.06
CA THR A 23 -7.90 -2.19 1.02
C THR A 23 -7.86 -2.79 2.43
N LEU A 24 -8.10 -4.10 2.55
CA LEU A 24 -8.02 -4.80 3.84
C LEU A 24 -6.58 -4.82 4.37
N TYR A 25 -5.62 -5.09 3.50
CA TYR A 25 -4.19 -5.07 3.83
C TYR A 25 -3.78 -3.71 4.41
N THR A 26 -3.99 -2.62 3.67
CA THR A 26 -3.58 -1.27 4.10
C THR A 26 -4.28 -0.85 5.39
N ARG A 27 -5.56 -1.23 5.57
CA ARG A 27 -6.28 -0.97 6.81
C ARG A 27 -5.68 -1.72 8.01
N ASP A 28 -5.36 -2.99 7.87
CA ASP A 28 -4.73 -3.80 8.92
C ASP A 28 -3.39 -3.18 9.37
N ARG A 29 -2.57 -2.70 8.40
CA ARG A 29 -1.29 -2.04 8.68
C ARG A 29 -1.48 -0.70 9.37
N ALA A 30 -2.40 0.13 8.90
CA ALA A 30 -2.70 1.42 9.52
C ALA A 30 -3.18 1.25 10.97
N MET A 31 -4.02 0.24 11.25
CA MET A 31 -4.47 -0.04 12.62
C MET A 31 -3.34 -0.55 13.52
N ALA A 32 -2.45 -1.39 12.99
CA ALA A 32 -1.28 -1.85 13.72
C ALA A 32 -0.33 -0.69 14.04
N ALA A 33 -0.08 0.21 13.09
CA ALA A 33 0.77 1.38 13.28
C ALA A 33 0.18 2.38 14.29
N ALA A 34 -1.12 2.71 14.15
CA ALA A 34 -1.77 3.72 14.99
C ALA A 34 -2.04 3.25 16.43
N TYR A 35 -2.35 1.97 16.61
CA TYR A 35 -2.85 1.44 17.90
C TYR A 35 -1.98 0.33 18.50
N GLY A 36 -0.84 0.00 17.89
CA GLY A 36 0.05 -1.08 18.35
C GLY A 36 -0.60 -2.48 18.30
N ARG A 37 -1.68 -2.64 17.51
CA ARG A 37 -2.38 -3.93 17.40
C ARG A 37 -1.54 -4.94 16.61
N PRO A 38 -1.66 -6.25 16.92
CA PRO A 38 -1.10 -7.27 16.06
C PRO A 38 -1.71 -7.19 14.64
N ILE A 39 -0.87 -7.16 13.59
CA ILE A 39 -1.30 -7.40 12.20
C ILE A 39 -2.02 -8.74 12.06
N SER A 40 -3.16 -8.75 11.37
CA SER A 40 -4.01 -9.93 11.19
C SER A 40 -3.69 -10.65 9.88
N ILE A 41 -3.26 -9.91 8.85
CA ILE A 41 -2.95 -10.46 7.54
C ILE A 41 -1.45 -10.74 7.46
N ASP A 42 -1.07 -12.00 7.27
CA ASP A 42 0.31 -12.37 6.95
C ASP A 42 0.50 -12.39 5.42
N ALA A 43 1.24 -11.40 4.91
CA ALA A 43 1.46 -11.24 3.48
C ALA A 43 2.26 -12.42 2.88
N ASP A 44 3.17 -13.01 3.67
CA ASP A 44 4.02 -14.12 3.23
C ASP A 44 3.20 -15.39 2.94
N LEU A 45 2.00 -15.49 3.54
CA LEU A 45 1.08 -16.61 3.37
C LEU A 45 0.03 -16.37 2.27
N THR A 46 0.09 -15.21 1.62
CA THR A 46 -0.84 -14.82 0.56
C THR A 46 -0.10 -14.62 -0.75
N ASN A 47 -0.71 -15.03 -1.85
CA ASN A 47 -0.14 -14.87 -3.18
C ASN A 47 -1.07 -13.96 -4.00
N VAL A 48 -1.07 -12.67 -3.65
CA VAL A 48 -1.87 -11.64 -4.32
C VAL A 48 -0.93 -10.74 -5.11
N ASP A 49 -1.20 -10.57 -6.40
CA ASP A 49 -0.41 -9.70 -7.25
C ASP A 49 -0.47 -8.24 -6.77
N THR A 50 0.63 -7.50 -7.00
CA THR A 50 0.70 -6.07 -6.71
C THR A 50 -0.41 -5.33 -7.42
N ILE A 51 -1.09 -4.41 -6.70
CA ILE A 51 -2.13 -3.59 -7.31
C ILE A 51 -1.56 -2.65 -8.37
N THR A 52 -2.27 -2.57 -9.50
CA THR A 52 -1.91 -1.77 -10.67
C THR A 52 -3.02 -0.80 -11.03
N GLN A 53 -2.76 0.11 -11.96
CA GLN A 53 -3.79 1.03 -12.46
C GLN A 53 -4.93 0.29 -13.16
N ASP A 54 -4.62 -0.81 -13.85
CA ASP A 54 -5.61 -1.64 -14.55
C ASP A 54 -6.65 -2.21 -13.60
N ASP A 55 -6.30 -2.40 -12.33
CA ASP A 55 -7.22 -2.89 -11.31
C ASP A 55 -8.35 -1.92 -10.99
N PHE A 56 -8.27 -0.67 -11.44
CA PHE A 56 -9.31 0.35 -11.23
C PHE A 56 -10.26 0.50 -12.42
N ILE A 57 -10.09 -0.29 -13.49
CA ILE A 57 -10.98 -0.27 -14.66
C ILE A 57 -12.18 -1.18 -14.39
N GLU A 58 -13.33 -0.60 -14.07
CA GLU A 58 -14.56 -1.33 -13.69
C GLU A 58 -15.35 -1.89 -14.89
N SER A 59 -15.35 -1.16 -16.00
CA SER A 59 -16.05 -1.55 -17.24
C SER A 59 -15.32 -1.03 -18.47
N GLU A 60 -15.69 -1.52 -19.65
CA GLU A 60 -15.19 -0.96 -20.90
C GLU A 60 -15.52 0.55 -21.01
N GLY A 61 -14.53 1.34 -21.43
CA GLY A 61 -14.65 2.80 -21.52
C GLY A 61 -14.57 3.55 -20.18
N HIS A 62 -14.51 2.86 -19.04
CA HIS A 62 -14.29 3.50 -17.75
C HIS A 62 -12.87 4.06 -17.64
N GLN A 63 -12.76 5.35 -17.31
CA GLN A 63 -11.50 6.03 -17.01
C GLN A 63 -11.47 6.35 -15.52
N PRO A 64 -10.65 5.65 -14.72
CA PRO A 64 -10.58 5.92 -13.29
C PRO A 64 -9.89 7.25 -13.01
N ASP A 65 -10.23 7.88 -11.88
CA ASP A 65 -9.57 9.12 -11.44
C ASP A 65 -8.09 8.85 -11.16
N SER A 66 -7.22 9.40 -12.01
CA SER A 66 -5.78 9.15 -11.97
C SER A 66 -5.14 9.59 -10.65
N VAL A 67 -5.68 10.59 -9.96
CA VAL A 67 -5.18 11.06 -8.67
C VAL A 67 -5.52 10.04 -7.59
N GLN A 68 -6.75 9.55 -7.56
CA GLN A 68 -7.19 8.53 -6.58
C GLN A 68 -6.46 7.21 -6.77
N VAL A 69 -6.31 6.76 -8.03
CA VAL A 69 -5.56 5.54 -8.36
C VAL A 69 -4.11 5.65 -7.93
N GLN A 70 -3.45 6.77 -8.24
CA GLN A 70 -2.06 6.99 -7.84
C GLN A 70 -1.92 7.05 -6.32
N PHE A 71 -2.83 7.74 -5.64
CA PHE A 71 -2.86 7.76 -4.18
C PHE A 71 -2.90 6.34 -3.61
N PHE A 72 -3.84 5.51 -4.07
CA PHE A 72 -4.00 4.17 -3.53
C PHE A 72 -2.77 3.29 -3.78
N ILE A 73 -2.21 3.33 -4.99
CA ILE A 73 -0.98 2.59 -5.32
C ILE A 73 0.19 3.04 -4.44
N GLN A 74 0.37 4.35 -4.23
CA GLN A 74 1.45 4.86 -3.39
C GLN A 74 1.21 4.56 -1.91
N TYR A 75 -0.04 4.60 -1.45
CA TYR A 75 -0.41 4.23 -0.08
C TYR A 75 -0.11 2.75 0.20
N VAL A 76 -0.44 1.85 -0.74
CA VAL A 76 -0.08 0.43 -0.64
C VAL A 76 1.43 0.24 -0.50
N LYS A 77 2.23 0.87 -1.37
CA LYS A 77 3.70 0.78 -1.32
C LYS A 77 4.26 1.27 0.02
N LEU A 78 3.70 2.35 0.55
CA LEU A 78 4.11 2.88 1.85
C LEU A 78 3.76 1.90 2.98
N CYS A 79 2.57 1.31 2.96
CA CYS A 79 2.20 0.26 3.92
C CYS A 79 3.13 -0.96 3.85
N GLU A 80 3.52 -1.41 2.65
CA GLU A 80 4.49 -2.51 2.49
C GLU A 80 5.88 -2.17 3.06
N LEU A 81 6.35 -0.94 2.86
CA LEU A 81 7.61 -0.46 3.44
C LEU A 81 7.56 -0.39 4.96
N MET A 82 6.42 0.04 5.52
CA MET A 82 6.19 0.10 6.96
C MET A 82 6.05 -1.29 7.59
N ASP A 83 5.47 -2.25 6.86
CA ASP A 83 5.28 -3.63 7.32
C ASP A 83 6.61 -4.34 7.61
N LEU A 84 7.72 -3.93 6.96
CA LEU A 84 9.05 -4.45 7.28
C LEU A 84 9.47 -4.12 8.71
N VAL A 85 9.16 -2.90 9.18
CA VAL A 85 9.44 -2.44 10.54
C VAL A 85 8.55 -3.16 11.53
N VAL A 86 7.24 -3.25 11.24
CA VAL A 86 6.24 -3.86 12.11
C VAL A 86 6.41 -5.38 12.20
N GLY A 87 6.62 -6.03 11.06
CA GLY A 87 6.85 -7.47 10.95
C GLY A 87 8.13 -7.92 11.64
N ARG A 88 9.21 -7.12 11.59
CA ARG A 88 10.44 -7.41 12.35
C ARG A 88 10.23 -7.30 13.85
N ARG A 89 9.54 -6.25 14.33
CA ARG A 89 9.17 -6.08 15.75
C ARG A 89 8.42 -7.30 16.29
N ARG A 90 7.56 -7.91 15.48
CA ARG A 90 6.84 -9.13 15.86
C ARG A 90 7.75 -10.37 15.95
N ARG A 91 8.67 -10.57 14.99
CA ARG A 91 9.43 -11.82 14.84
C ARG A 91 10.74 -11.87 15.63
N ALA A 92 11.41 -10.74 15.83
CA ALA A 92 12.80 -10.72 16.30
C ALA A 92 13.17 -9.56 17.24
N GLY A 93 12.22 -8.69 17.62
CA GLY A 93 12.49 -7.50 18.43
C GLY A 93 12.83 -6.26 17.59
N SER A 94 13.55 -5.30 18.16
CA SER A 94 13.90 -4.06 17.44
C SER A 94 14.73 -4.34 16.18
N LEU A 95 14.61 -3.48 15.17
CA LEU A 95 15.53 -3.46 14.04
C LEU A 95 16.95 -3.22 14.53
N THR A 96 17.92 -3.88 13.90
CA THR A 96 19.33 -3.51 13.99
C THR A 96 19.57 -2.16 13.31
N GLU A 97 20.66 -1.47 13.66
CA GLU A 97 21.03 -0.19 13.02
C GLU A 97 21.15 -0.30 11.50
N SER A 98 21.71 -1.41 11.00
CA SER A 98 21.83 -1.64 9.55
C SER A 98 20.47 -1.83 8.87
N GLU A 99 19.56 -2.60 9.48
CA GLU A 99 18.21 -2.80 8.93
C GLU A 99 17.41 -1.50 8.93
N PHE A 100 17.56 -0.69 9.99
CA PHE A 100 16.94 0.63 10.07
C PHE A 100 17.47 1.56 8.98
N ALA A 101 18.78 1.66 8.80
CA ALA A 101 19.38 2.47 7.74
C ALA A 101 18.92 2.03 6.33
N GLN A 102 18.83 0.71 6.08
CA GLN A 102 18.31 0.19 4.82
C GLN A 102 16.84 0.56 4.60
N TRP A 103 16.03 0.49 5.65
CA TRP A 103 14.63 0.91 5.61
C TRP A 103 14.51 2.42 5.30
N GLU A 104 15.29 3.28 5.96
CA GLU A 104 15.31 4.72 5.69
C GLU A 104 15.70 5.04 4.24
N ILE A 105 16.70 4.34 3.69
CA ILE A 105 17.10 4.48 2.28
C ILE A 105 15.95 4.10 1.35
N ARG A 106 15.23 3.00 1.64
CA ARG A 106 14.09 2.56 0.81
C ARG A 106 12.93 3.55 0.89
N LEU A 107 12.64 4.06 2.08
CA LEU A 107 11.59 5.05 2.31
C LEU A 107 11.90 6.36 1.58
N SER A 108 13.14 6.84 1.69
CA SER A 108 13.62 8.03 0.97
C SER A 108 13.56 7.85 -0.54
N ARG A 109 13.96 6.67 -1.05
CA ARG A 109 13.87 6.34 -2.47
C ARG A 109 12.43 6.34 -2.97
N TRP A 110 11.50 5.77 -2.20
CA TRP A 110 10.09 5.80 -2.53
C TRP A 110 9.58 7.25 -2.66
N MET A 111 9.93 8.13 -1.71
CA MET A 111 9.53 9.53 -1.75
C MET A 111 10.06 10.24 -3.00
N MET A 112 11.31 9.99 -3.40
CA MET A 112 11.90 10.57 -4.62
C MET A 112 11.25 10.04 -5.92
N GLN A 113 10.73 8.82 -5.91
CA GLN A 113 10.07 8.18 -7.05
C GLN A 113 8.55 8.40 -7.06
N CYS A 114 8.01 9.05 -6.02
CA CYS A 114 6.60 9.32 -5.90
C CYS A 114 6.18 10.28 -7.03
N PRO A 115 5.04 10.04 -7.71
CA PRO A 115 4.57 10.94 -8.76
C PRO A 115 4.41 12.37 -8.22
N GLU A 116 4.73 13.38 -9.03
CA GLU A 116 4.67 14.79 -8.61
C GLU A 116 3.28 15.21 -8.10
N GLN A 117 2.22 14.64 -8.69
CA GLN A 117 0.84 14.86 -8.24
C GLN A 117 0.55 14.35 -6.83
N MET A 118 1.40 13.48 -6.28
CA MET A 118 1.34 12.94 -4.91
C MET A 118 2.25 13.69 -3.93
N HIS A 119 3.01 14.68 -4.40
CA HIS A 119 3.80 15.54 -3.53
C HIS A 119 2.90 16.59 -2.89
N TRP A 120 2.83 16.57 -1.56
CA TRP A 120 2.13 17.59 -0.81
C TRP A 120 2.89 18.92 -0.89
N ALA A 121 2.14 20.01 -1.06
CA ALA A 121 2.65 21.36 -0.93
C ALA A 121 1.58 22.21 -0.24
N GLN A 122 1.96 23.01 0.75
CA GLN A 122 1.02 23.87 1.47
C GLN A 122 0.25 24.83 0.55
N ALA A 123 0.88 25.29 -0.53
CA ALA A 123 0.25 26.14 -1.54
C ALA A 123 -0.80 25.41 -2.40
N ARG A 124 -0.80 24.07 -2.41
CA ARG A 124 -1.72 23.22 -3.18
C ARG A 124 -2.59 22.42 -2.21
N HIS A 125 -3.79 22.93 -1.94
CA HIS A 125 -4.80 22.25 -1.10
C HIS A 125 -5.34 20.98 -1.81
N SER A 126 -4.54 19.92 -1.80
CA SER A 126 -4.90 18.61 -2.36
C SER A 126 -5.01 17.57 -1.25
N PHE A 127 -6.19 16.95 -1.15
CA PHE A 127 -6.52 16.03 -0.07
C PHE A 127 -5.64 14.76 -0.10
N TRP A 128 -5.54 14.11 -1.26
CA TRP A 128 -4.82 12.84 -1.38
C TRP A 128 -3.32 12.94 -1.09
N PRO A 129 -2.58 13.92 -1.64
CA PRO A 129 -1.17 14.12 -1.29
C PRO A 129 -0.98 14.50 0.18
N ALA A 130 -1.90 15.27 0.77
CA ALA A 130 -1.83 15.62 2.20
C ALA A 130 -1.95 14.39 3.10
N ILE A 131 -2.89 13.49 2.81
CA ILE A 131 -3.02 12.22 3.55
C ILE A 131 -1.79 11.34 3.35
N LEU A 132 -1.32 11.19 2.12
CA LEU A 132 -0.14 10.36 1.85
C LEU A 132 1.09 10.90 2.61
N HIS A 133 1.26 12.22 2.62
CA HIS A 133 2.34 12.87 3.36
C HIS A 133 2.23 12.68 4.87
N SER A 134 1.02 12.75 5.44
CA SER A 134 0.82 12.52 6.88
C SER A 134 1.09 11.09 7.33
N ILE A 135 1.04 10.12 6.42
CA ILE A 135 1.35 8.70 6.69
C ILE A 135 2.86 8.44 6.56
N TYR A 136 3.55 9.25 5.75
CA TYR A 136 5.00 9.17 5.57
C TYR A 136 5.78 9.69 6.79
N LEU A 137 5.28 10.73 7.46
CA LEU A 137 5.88 11.34 8.65
C LEU A 137 5.69 10.46 9.89
#